data_AF-A0A836G345-F1
#
_entry.id   AF-A0A836G345-F1
#
_cell.length_a   1.000
_cell.length_b   1.000
_cell.length_c   1.000
_cell.angle_alpha   90.00
_cell.angle_beta   90.00
_cell.angle_gamma   90.00
#
_symmetry.space_group_name_H-M   'P 1'
#
loop_
_entity.id
_entity.type
_entity.pdbx_description
1 polymer ?
#
loop_
_entity_poly.entity_id
_entity_poly.type
_entity_poly.pdbx_seq_one_letter_code
_entity_poly.pdbx_strand_id
1 'polypeptide(L)'
;MLRAARLLRGVSPFSIFLMDQKNNPALEGVSIAKRGKMLSKMYKELSQQQRRDLKKRAEVHPSLRKAKRARPPRKTEFAEFVRQNYKVVKGLNYRKRFSALSQLYELHKPLEVQVAKALTEANAKKVTAAKKAVKKAAAKPKAAKAAKGKTTPKKATVHKA
;
A
#
# COMPACT_ATOMS: atom_id res chain seq x y z
N MET A 1 27.90 3.49 3.80
CA MET A 1 26.75 2.60 4.06
C MET A 1 26.13 2.95 5.42
N LEU A 2 25.01 3.67 5.45
CA LEU A 2 24.29 3.99 6.68
C LEU A 2 23.53 2.75 7.16
N ARG A 3 24.11 2.03 8.14
CA ARG A 3 23.42 0.96 8.85
C ARG A 3 22.34 1.60 9.72
N ALA A 4 21.11 1.63 9.22
CA ALA A 4 19.95 1.94 10.05
C ALA A 4 19.78 0.81 11.08
N ALA A 5 20.47 0.93 12.22
CA ALA A 5 20.22 0.08 13.35
C ALA A 5 18.74 0.20 13.69
N ARG A 6 18.01 -0.93 13.68
CA ARG A 6 16.67 -0.99 14.26
C ARG A 6 16.85 -0.68 15.73
N LEU A 7 16.68 0.59 16.12
CA LEU A 7 16.51 0.98 17.51
C LEU A 7 15.32 0.16 18.02
N LEU A 8 15.61 -0.91 18.73
CA LEU A 8 14.66 -1.52 19.65
C LEU A 8 14.19 -0.38 20.53
N ARG A 9 12.96 0.10 20.29
CA ARG A 9 12.37 1.20 21.04
C ARG A 9 12.04 0.68 22.44
N GLY A 10 13.08 0.54 23.26
CA GLY A 10 12.96 0.43 24.70
C GLY A 10 12.24 1.65 25.25
N VAL A 11 11.65 1.49 26.42
CA VAL A 11 11.00 2.60 27.13
C VAL A 11 12.05 3.66 27.44
N SER A 12 11.74 4.94 27.22
CA SER A 12 12.68 6.03 27.50
C SER A 12 12.76 6.29 29.02
N PRO A 13 13.90 6.74 29.57
CA PRO A 13 13.99 7.19 30.97
C PRO A 13 12.95 8.24 31.32
N PHE A 14 12.62 9.13 30.37
CA PHE A 14 11.55 10.12 30.55
C PHE A 14 10.17 9.47 30.67
N SER A 15 9.91 8.38 29.95
CA SER A 15 8.64 7.65 30.05
C SER A 15 8.45 7.01 31.42
N ILE A 16 9.50 6.45 32.01
CA ILE A 16 9.46 5.94 33.41
C ILE A 16 9.18 7.09 34.37
N PHE A 17 9.85 8.23 34.21
CA PHE A 17 9.58 9.42 35.01
C PHE A 17 8.10 9.87 34.92
N LEU A 18 7.50 9.85 33.72
CA LEU A 18 6.08 10.16 33.55
C LEU A 18 5.17 9.16 34.29
N MET A 19 5.54 7.89 34.32
CA MET A 19 4.79 6.87 35.07
C MET A 19 4.89 7.09 36.59
N ASP A 20 6.05 7.51 37.08
CA ASP A 20 6.26 7.84 38.49
C ASP A 20 5.45 9.08 38.92
N GLN A 21 5.31 10.08 38.03
CA GLN A 21 4.66 11.37 38.32
C GLN A 21 3.14 11.41 38.05
N LYS A 22 2.51 10.29 37.70
CA LYS A 22 1.09 10.25 37.29
C LYS A 22 0.10 10.73 38.39
N ASN A 23 0.47 10.54 39.65
CA ASN A 23 -0.35 10.86 40.84
C ASN A 23 0.24 12.02 41.66
N ASN A 24 1.03 12.90 41.04
CA ASN A 24 1.63 14.02 41.76
C ASN A 24 0.58 15.13 42.03
N PRO A 25 0.33 15.52 43.30
CA PRO A 25 -0.64 16.55 43.63
C PRO A 25 -0.35 17.91 42.98
N ALA A 26 0.93 18.24 42.72
CA ALA A 26 1.31 19.48 42.04
C ALA A 26 0.83 19.56 40.58
N LEU A 27 0.39 18.44 40.02
CA LEU A 27 -0.15 18.35 38.66
C LEU A 27 -1.68 18.22 38.65
N GLU A 28 -2.32 18.04 39.79
CA GLU A 28 -3.77 17.98 39.94
C GLU A 28 -4.40 19.36 39.62
N GLY A 29 -5.53 19.36 38.91
CA GLY A 29 -6.18 20.60 38.44
C GLY A 29 -5.47 21.35 37.30
N VAL A 30 -4.21 21.04 36.98
CA VAL A 30 -3.49 21.68 35.87
C VAL A 30 -3.96 21.15 34.52
N SER A 31 -4.24 22.05 33.58
CA SER A 31 -4.62 21.66 32.22
C SER A 31 -3.55 20.81 31.53
N ILE A 32 -3.98 19.86 30.70
CA ILE A 32 -3.10 18.90 30.02
C ILE A 32 -1.96 19.60 29.26
N ALA A 33 -2.26 20.72 28.60
CA ALA A 33 -1.29 21.52 27.86
C ALA A 33 -0.17 22.11 28.75
N LYS A 34 -0.50 22.56 29.98
CA LYS A 34 0.47 23.11 30.93
C LYS A 34 1.24 21.99 31.65
N ARG A 35 0.58 20.86 31.91
CA ARG A 35 1.15 19.70 32.63
C ARG A 35 2.43 19.18 31.96
N GLY A 36 2.45 19.08 30.61
CA GLY A 36 3.63 18.65 29.87
C GLY A 36 4.85 19.58 30.04
N LYS A 37 4.61 20.90 30.11
CA LYS A 37 5.68 21.89 30.36
C LYS A 37 6.26 21.75 31.77
N MET A 38 5.40 21.56 32.77
CA MET A 38 5.85 21.37 34.16
C MET A 38 6.64 20.07 34.34
N LEU A 39 6.13 18.96 33.81
CA LEU A 39 6.84 17.67 33.83
C LEU A 39 8.21 17.74 33.15
N SER A 40 8.31 18.49 32.05
CA SER A 40 9.59 18.69 31.36
C SER A 40 10.59 19.51 32.19
N LYS A 41 10.12 20.50 32.96
CA LYS A 41 10.96 21.27 33.88
C LYS A 41 11.45 20.40 35.03
N MET A 42 10.52 19.71 35.70
CA MET A 42 10.85 18.77 36.78
C MET A 42 11.85 17.70 36.31
N TYR A 43 11.69 17.17 35.09
CA TYR A 43 12.65 16.22 34.51
C TYR A 43 14.06 16.79 34.38
N LYS A 44 14.17 18.06 34.01
CA LYS A 44 15.46 18.75 33.88
C LYS A 44 16.08 19.09 35.23
N GLU A 45 15.26 19.28 36.27
CA GLU A 45 15.72 19.56 37.63
C GLU A 45 16.23 18.33 38.38
N LEU A 46 15.94 17.11 37.90
CA LEU A 46 16.48 15.87 38.48
C LEU A 46 18.01 15.86 38.52
N SER A 47 18.55 15.38 39.64
CA SER A 47 19.98 15.18 39.81
C SER A 47 20.54 14.13 38.84
N GLN A 48 21.84 14.17 38.58
CA GLN A 48 22.47 13.20 37.68
C GLN A 48 22.31 11.76 38.17
N GLN A 49 22.31 11.55 39.49
CA GLN A 49 22.13 10.22 40.08
C GLN A 49 20.72 9.69 39.82
N GLN A 50 19.69 10.50 40.07
CA GLN A 50 18.30 10.11 39.80
C GLN A 50 18.06 9.80 38.32
N ARG A 51 18.71 10.54 37.41
CA ARG A 51 18.67 10.24 35.97
C ARG A 51 19.33 8.90 35.62
N ARG A 52 20.44 8.55 36.26
CA ARG A 52 21.09 7.24 36.08
C ARG A 52 20.19 6.11 36.56
N ASP A 53 19.50 6.30 37.69
CA ASP A 53 18.58 5.30 38.22
C ASP A 53 17.33 5.15 37.34
N LEU A 54 16.79 6.24 36.80
CA LEU A 54 15.73 6.20 35.79
C LEU A 54 16.18 5.45 34.52
N LYS A 55 17.43 5.64 34.10
CA LYS A 55 17.98 4.94 32.93
C LYS A 55 18.06 3.43 33.17
N LYS A 56 18.57 3.00 34.32
CA LYS A 56 18.60 1.57 34.69
C LYS A 56 17.20 0.96 34.71
N ARG A 57 16.22 1.67 35.30
CA ARG A 57 14.81 1.21 35.31
C ARG A 57 14.22 1.11 33.92
N ALA A 58 14.54 2.06 33.03
CA ALA A 58 14.06 2.08 31.66
C ALA A 58 14.62 0.93 30.81
N GLU A 59 15.88 0.53 31.04
CA GLU A 59 16.54 -0.58 30.34
C GLU A 59 15.90 -1.95 30.67
N VAL A 60 15.44 -2.11 31.92
CA VAL A 60 14.78 -3.35 32.39
C VAL A 60 13.28 -3.37 32.03
N HIS A 61 12.67 -2.22 31.76
CA HIS A 61 11.23 -2.14 31.58
C HIS A 61 10.76 -2.86 30.31
N PRO A 62 9.77 -3.77 30.39
CA PRO A 62 9.27 -4.48 29.22
C PRO A 62 8.65 -3.51 28.21
N SER A 63 8.95 -3.69 26.92
CA SER A 63 8.30 -2.94 25.85
C SER A 63 7.10 -3.73 25.33
N LEU A 64 5.90 -3.14 25.43
CA LEU A 64 4.71 -3.75 24.84
C LEU A 64 4.79 -3.62 23.33
N ARG A 65 4.63 -4.75 22.61
CA ARG A 65 4.45 -4.71 21.16
C ARG A 65 3.19 -3.93 20.85
N LYS A 66 3.25 -3.00 19.89
CA LYS A 66 2.07 -2.28 19.42
C LYS A 66 1.05 -3.29 18.91
N ALA A 67 -0.07 -3.44 19.62
CA ALA A 67 -1.18 -4.24 19.14
C ALA A 67 -1.72 -3.60 17.85
N LYS A 68 -1.71 -4.36 16.75
CA LYS A 68 -2.38 -3.92 15.52
C LYS A 68 -3.87 -3.95 15.81
N ARG A 69 -4.52 -2.79 15.82
CA ARG A 69 -5.98 -2.72 15.92
C ARG A 69 -6.57 -3.45 14.71
N ALA A 70 -7.29 -4.54 14.96
CA ALA A 70 -8.06 -5.21 13.93
C ALA A 70 -9.12 -4.22 13.44
N ARG A 71 -9.15 -3.99 12.12
CA ARG A 71 -10.24 -3.21 11.52
C ARG A 71 -11.46 -4.13 11.40
N PRO A 72 -12.68 -3.65 11.68
CA PRO A 72 -13.86 -4.45 11.43
C PRO A 72 -13.94 -4.81 9.94
N PRO A 73 -14.42 -6.02 9.60
CA PRO A 73 -14.59 -6.41 8.21
C PRO A 73 -15.58 -5.46 7.54
N ARG A 74 -15.27 -5.02 6.32
CA ARG A 74 -16.20 -4.20 5.52
C ARG A 74 -17.41 -5.06 5.14
N LYS A 75 -18.61 -4.55 5.39
CA LYS A 75 -19.87 -5.12 4.93
C LYS A 75 -20.20 -4.48 3.57
N THR A 76 -19.77 -5.12 2.50
CA THR A 76 -20.20 -4.78 1.15
C THR A 76 -21.16 -5.85 0.67
N GLU A 77 -22.11 -5.49 -0.20
CA GLU A 77 -23.06 -6.46 -0.80
C GLU A 77 -22.31 -7.65 -1.41
N PHE A 78 -21.21 -7.38 -2.12
CA PHE A 78 -20.37 -8.44 -2.67
C PHE A 78 -19.71 -9.31 -1.60
N ALA A 79 -19.26 -8.74 -0.47
CA ALA A 79 -18.67 -9.54 0.61
C ALA A 79 -19.69 -10.46 1.28
N GLU A 80 -20.95 -10.01 1.40
CA GLU A 80 -22.06 -10.83 1.89
C GLU A 80 -22.42 -11.94 0.90
N PHE A 81 -22.50 -11.60 -0.39
CA PHE A 81 -22.66 -12.58 -1.47
C PHE A 81 -21.57 -13.66 -1.45
N VAL A 82 -20.31 -13.25 -1.31
CA VAL A 82 -19.18 -14.19 -1.20
C VAL A 82 -19.33 -15.08 0.01
N ARG A 83 -19.75 -14.56 1.18
CA ARG A 83 -19.94 -15.36 2.40
C ARG A 83 -21.02 -16.44 2.23
N GLN A 84 -22.12 -16.12 1.57
CA GLN A 84 -23.23 -17.05 1.35
C GLN A 84 -22.87 -18.13 0.31
N ASN A 85 -22.18 -17.75 -0.76
CA ASN A 85 -21.93 -18.62 -1.92
C ASN A 85 -20.57 -19.33 -1.91
N TYR A 86 -19.71 -19.08 -0.91
CA TYR A 86 -18.36 -19.66 -0.88
C TYR A 86 -18.33 -21.19 -0.90
N LYS A 87 -19.36 -21.84 -0.32
CA LYS A 87 -19.46 -23.30 -0.28
C LYS A 87 -19.45 -23.91 -1.70
N VAL A 88 -20.07 -23.24 -2.67
CA VAL A 88 -20.18 -23.70 -4.06
C VAL A 88 -18.81 -23.75 -4.74
N VAL A 89 -17.94 -22.78 -4.46
CA VAL A 89 -16.61 -22.68 -5.09
C VAL A 89 -15.49 -23.34 -4.27
N LYS A 90 -15.81 -23.96 -3.13
CA LYS A 90 -14.80 -24.55 -2.23
C LYS A 90 -14.02 -25.69 -2.90
N GLY A 91 -14.64 -26.43 -3.82
CA GLY A 91 -14.00 -27.50 -4.59
C GLY A 91 -13.02 -27.02 -5.67
N LEU A 92 -13.10 -25.74 -6.11
CA LEU A 92 -12.20 -25.19 -7.11
C LEU A 92 -10.82 -24.85 -6.49
N ASN A 93 -9.80 -24.73 -7.35
CA ASN A 93 -8.50 -24.20 -6.94
C ASN A 93 -8.64 -22.79 -6.34
N TYR A 94 -7.98 -22.53 -5.21
CA TYR A 94 -8.04 -21.26 -4.46
C TYR A 94 -7.90 -20.02 -5.37
N ARG A 95 -6.96 -20.05 -6.33
CA ARG A 95 -6.71 -18.91 -7.23
C ARG A 95 -7.90 -18.60 -8.17
N LYS A 96 -8.75 -19.59 -8.45
CA LYS A 96 -9.91 -19.46 -9.36
C LYS A 96 -11.23 -19.15 -8.63
N ARG A 97 -11.33 -19.40 -7.32
CA ARG A 97 -12.58 -19.25 -6.55
C ARG A 97 -13.15 -17.84 -6.62
N PHE A 98 -12.30 -16.83 -6.48
CA PHE A 98 -12.74 -15.44 -6.47
C PHE A 98 -13.20 -14.98 -7.86
N SER A 99 -12.56 -15.47 -8.93
CA SER A 99 -12.98 -15.19 -10.31
C SER A 99 -14.36 -15.80 -10.63
N ALA A 100 -14.61 -17.03 -10.16
CA ALA A 100 -15.93 -17.65 -10.32
C ALA A 100 -17.00 -16.89 -9.51
N LEU A 101 -16.68 -16.48 -8.27
CA LEU A 101 -17.60 -15.68 -7.45
C LEU A 101 -17.90 -14.30 -8.04
N SER A 102 -16.92 -13.64 -8.66
CA SER A 102 -17.17 -12.36 -9.31
C SER A 102 -18.08 -12.50 -10.53
N GLN A 103 -17.89 -13.55 -11.34
CA GLN A 103 -18.78 -13.86 -12.48
C GLN A 103 -20.21 -14.16 -12.00
N LEU A 104 -20.36 -15.00 -10.97
CA LEU A 104 -21.66 -15.30 -10.38
C LEU A 104 -22.36 -14.04 -9.85
N TYR A 105 -21.60 -13.13 -9.24
CA TYR A 105 -22.15 -11.88 -8.72
C TYR A 105 -22.61 -10.92 -9.82
N GLU A 106 -21.96 -10.92 -10.99
CA GLU A 106 -22.39 -10.11 -12.12
C GLU A 106 -23.72 -10.59 -12.69
N LEU A 107 -23.94 -11.90 -12.74
CA LEU A 107 -25.21 -12.50 -13.16
C LEU A 107 -26.35 -12.20 -12.19
N HIS A 108 -26.07 -12.15 -10.88
CA HIS A 108 -27.06 -11.86 -9.84
C HIS A 108 -27.45 -10.37 -9.75
N LYS A 109 -26.73 -9.46 -10.43
CA LYS A 109 -27.09 -8.04 -10.38
C LYS A 109 -28.37 -7.76 -11.16
N PRO A 110 -29.24 -6.85 -10.67
CA PRO A 110 -30.40 -6.43 -11.44
C PRO A 110 -29.97 -5.90 -12.81
N LEU A 111 -30.74 -6.26 -13.84
CA LEU A 111 -30.40 -6.09 -15.26
C LEU A 111 -30.02 -4.64 -15.61
N GLU A 112 -30.59 -3.64 -14.95
CA GLU A 112 -30.30 -2.22 -15.13
C GLU A 112 -28.81 -1.86 -14.91
N VAL A 113 -28.17 -2.49 -13.92
CA VAL A 113 -26.74 -2.25 -13.61
C VAL A 113 -25.84 -2.97 -14.62
N GLN A 114 -26.30 -4.07 -15.22
CA GLN A 114 -25.57 -4.79 -16.26
C GLN A 114 -25.57 -4.02 -17.58
N VAL A 115 -26.71 -3.44 -17.96
CA VAL A 115 -26.81 -2.57 -19.15
C VAL A 115 -25.91 -1.34 -19.00
N ALA A 116 -25.93 -0.67 -17.84
CA ALA A 116 -25.05 0.48 -17.59
C ALA A 116 -23.56 0.12 -17.72
N LYS A 117 -23.14 -1.03 -17.17
CA LYS A 117 -21.75 -1.51 -17.32
C LYS A 117 -21.40 -1.87 -18.75
N ALA A 118 -22.26 -2.60 -19.46
CA ALA A 118 -22.05 -2.95 -20.86
C ALA A 118 -21.91 -1.69 -21.74
N LEU A 119 -22.71 -0.65 -21.48
CA LEU A 119 -22.60 0.64 -22.15
C LEU A 119 -21.26 1.33 -21.84
N THR A 120 -20.80 1.31 -20.58
CA THR A 120 -19.48 1.89 -20.22
C THR A 120 -18.31 1.12 -20.83
N GLU A 121 -18.36 -0.21 -20.88
CA GLU A 121 -17.31 -1.05 -21.48
C GLU A 121 -17.26 -0.92 -22.99
N ALA A 122 -18.42 -0.83 -23.65
CA ALA A 122 -18.51 -0.54 -25.08
C ALA A 122 -17.89 0.83 -25.40
N ASN A 123 -18.15 1.84 -24.58
CA ASN A 123 -17.56 3.17 -24.73
C ASN A 123 -16.05 3.18 -24.45
N ALA A 124 -15.57 2.45 -23.44
CA ALA A 124 -14.14 2.33 -23.15
C ALA A 124 -13.36 1.61 -24.27
N LYS A 125 -13.94 0.57 -24.89
CA LYS A 125 -13.36 -0.12 -26.05
C LYS A 125 -13.30 0.79 -27.28
N LYS A 126 -14.32 1.61 -27.53
CA LYS A 126 -14.31 2.63 -28.61
C LYS A 126 -13.22 3.69 -28.41
N VAL A 127 -13.04 4.20 -27.19
CA VAL A 127 -12.03 5.23 -26.88
C VAL A 127 -10.60 4.68 -26.98
N THR A 128 -10.37 3.44 -26.55
CA THR A 128 -9.05 2.80 -26.66
C THR A 128 -8.69 2.44 -28.11
N ALA A 129 -9.67 2.00 -28.91
CA ALA A 129 -9.49 1.79 -30.35
C ALA A 129 -9.18 3.11 -31.09
N ALA A 130 -9.91 4.19 -30.77
CA ALA A 130 -9.67 5.52 -31.34
C ALA A 130 -8.26 6.06 -31.00
N LYS A 131 -7.83 5.95 -29.73
CA LYS A 131 -6.46 6.33 -29.33
C LYS A 131 -5.37 5.51 -30.04
N LYS A 132 -5.61 4.22 -30.29
CA LYS A 132 -4.66 3.34 -31.01
C LYS A 132 -4.59 3.68 -32.50
N ALA A 133 -5.71 4.07 -33.12
CA ALA A 133 -5.78 4.52 -34.51
C ALA A 133 -5.07 5.87 -34.73
N VAL A 134 -5.28 6.85 -33.83
CA VAL A 134 -4.61 8.16 -33.90
C VAL A 134 -3.09 8.03 -33.73
N LYS A 135 -2.63 7.15 -32.83
CA LYS A 135 -1.18 6.88 -32.65
C LYS A 135 -0.55 6.17 -33.86
N LYS A 136 -1.32 5.38 -34.63
CA LYS A 136 -0.86 4.72 -35.86
C LYS A 136 -0.84 5.69 -37.07
N ALA A 137 -1.73 6.68 -37.09
CA ALA A 137 -1.75 7.73 -38.13
C ALA A 137 -0.60 8.75 -37.97
N ALA A 138 -0.16 9.02 -36.74
CA ALA A 138 0.96 9.93 -36.46
C ALA A 138 2.36 9.34 -36.73
N ALA A 139 2.47 8.04 -37.06
CA ALA A 139 3.73 7.32 -37.23
C ALA A 139 4.12 6.99 -38.68
N LYS A 140 3.58 7.71 -39.69
CA LYS A 140 4.12 7.66 -41.07
C LYS A 140 5.21 8.73 -41.23
N PRO A 141 6.51 8.41 -41.25
CA PRO A 141 7.53 9.38 -41.66
C PRO A 141 7.49 9.55 -43.19
N LYS A 142 7.57 10.82 -43.61
CA LYS A 142 7.88 11.25 -44.98
C LYS A 142 9.18 10.57 -45.44
N ALA A 143 9.11 9.76 -46.50
CA ALA A 143 10.29 9.36 -47.26
C ALA A 143 10.29 10.11 -48.59
N ALA A 144 11.09 11.17 -48.67
CA ALA A 144 11.57 11.70 -49.94
C ALA A 144 12.97 12.29 -49.74
N LYS A 145 13.89 11.80 -50.58
CA LYS A 145 15.08 12.50 -51.10
C LYS A 145 16.40 12.34 -50.33
N ALA A 146 17.20 11.34 -50.71
CA ALA A 146 18.61 11.50 -51.07
C ALA A 146 19.10 10.26 -51.84
N ALA A 147 19.77 10.50 -52.96
CA ALA A 147 20.23 9.51 -53.94
C ALA A 147 21.77 9.51 -54.05
N LYS A 148 22.28 8.43 -54.67
CA LYS A 148 23.63 8.18 -55.23
C LYS A 148 24.63 7.50 -54.27
N GLY A 149 25.32 6.40 -54.62
CA GLY A 149 25.36 5.66 -55.90
C GLY A 149 26.37 4.48 -55.93
N LYS A 150 26.42 3.82 -57.11
CA LYS A 150 27.39 2.87 -57.72
C LYS A 150 27.47 1.42 -57.19
N THR A 151 26.92 0.39 -57.89
CA THR A 151 27.49 -0.46 -59.00
C THR A 151 28.76 -1.23 -58.59
N THR A 152 28.94 -2.56 -58.72
CA THR A 152 28.59 -3.55 -59.79
C THR A 152 28.85 -5.01 -59.31
N PRO A 153 28.49 -6.06 -60.08
CA PRO A 153 28.17 -7.42 -59.60
C PRO A 153 29.29 -8.46 -59.76
N LYS A 154 29.20 -9.61 -59.06
CA LYS A 154 29.89 -10.85 -59.45
C LYS A 154 28.99 -12.09 -59.28
N LYS A 155 28.93 -12.82 -60.39
CA LYS A 155 28.30 -14.12 -60.68
C LYS A 155 29.20 -15.25 -60.15
N ALA A 156 28.64 -16.33 -59.61
CA ALA A 156 29.19 -17.68 -59.73
C ALA A 156 28.10 -18.73 -59.48
N THR A 157 28.18 -19.76 -60.30
CA THR A 157 27.22 -20.80 -60.67
C THR A 157 27.33 -22.08 -59.84
N VAL A 158 26.17 -22.73 -59.65
CA VAL A 158 25.84 -24.17 -59.84
C VAL A 158 26.69 -25.26 -59.14
N HIS A 159 26.01 -26.02 -58.28
CA HIS A 159 25.95 -27.51 -58.19
C HIS A 159 24.77 -27.82 -57.24
N LYS A 160 23.96 -28.89 -57.31
CA LYS A 160 23.81 -30.09 -58.16
C LYS A 160 22.57 -30.80 -57.58
N ALA A 161 21.64 -31.25 -58.43
CA ALA A 161 20.82 -32.45 -58.28
C ALA A 161 19.99 -32.60 -59.57
#